data_AF-A0A183JYL8-F1
#
_entry.id   AF-A0A183JYL8-F1
#
_cell.length_a   1.000
_cell.length_b   1.000
_cell.length_c   1.000
_cell.angle_alpha   90.00
_cell.angle_beta   90.00
_cell.angle_gamma   90.00
#
_symmetry.space_group_name_H-M   'P 1'
#
loop_
_entity.id
_entity.type
_entity.pdbx_description
1 polymer ?
#
loop_
_entity_poly.entity_id
_entity_poly.type
_entity_poly.pdbx_seq_one_letter_code
_entity_poly.pdbx_strand_id
1 'polypeptide(L)'
;MSDAQLQIIHNEEVFMTRDRAQVFYAEHKGESSISTNCVNAPEFAFRPLSLVKNLLATRRHGPLGVYILAGNNAISVWRSLLGPTKVYRTVVYEPNSLRGRFGLTDTRNGFHGSDSQENAFKEIKFFFPSFNCESILSDL
;
A
#
# COMPACT_ATOMS: atom_id res chain seq x y z
N MET A 1 -12.85 11.48 -18.44
CA MET A 1 -11.46 11.26 -17.99
C MET A 1 -11.33 9.77 -17.74
N SER A 2 -10.61 9.09 -18.62
CA SER A 2 -10.58 7.62 -18.71
C SER A 2 -9.99 6.99 -17.45
N ASP A 3 -10.84 6.36 -16.64
CA ASP A 3 -10.63 5.06 -16.01
C ASP A 3 -9.18 4.71 -15.66
N ALA A 4 -8.65 5.35 -14.60
CA ALA A 4 -7.51 4.79 -13.88
C ALA A 4 -7.98 3.51 -13.15
N GLN A 5 -8.09 2.40 -13.88
CA GLN A 5 -8.51 1.11 -13.35
C GLN A 5 -7.35 0.51 -12.55
N LEU A 6 -7.36 0.76 -11.24
CA LEU A 6 -6.64 -0.07 -10.29
C LEU A 6 -7.31 -1.44 -10.26
N GLN A 7 -6.51 -2.49 -10.43
CA GLN A 7 -6.94 -3.87 -10.34
C GLN A 7 -6.32 -4.50 -9.09
N ILE A 8 -7.14 -5.21 -8.31
CA ILE A 8 -6.65 -6.05 -7.23
C ILE A 8 -6.11 -7.33 -7.88
N ILE A 9 -4.81 -7.56 -7.76
CA ILE A 9 -4.17 -8.76 -8.32
C ILE A 9 -3.87 -9.82 -7.26
N HIS A 10 -3.83 -9.43 -5.98
CA HIS A 10 -3.72 -10.32 -4.83
C HIS A 10 -4.28 -9.63 -3.59
N ASN A 11 -4.88 -10.38 -2.68
CA ASN A 11 -5.28 -9.87 -1.37
C ASN A 11 -5.39 -10.97 -0.33
N GLU A 12 -5.10 -10.63 0.93
CA GLU A 12 -5.32 -11.49 2.08
C GLU A 12 -5.76 -10.70 3.30
N GLU A 13 -6.47 -11.37 4.21
CA GLU A 13 -6.71 -10.86 5.56
C GLU A 13 -5.57 -11.31 6.48
N VAL A 14 -4.93 -10.34 7.13
CA VAL A 14 -3.74 -10.58 7.96
C VAL A 14 -3.97 -10.07 9.37
N PHE A 15 -3.73 -10.94 10.36
CA PHE A 15 -3.62 -10.52 11.76
C PHE A 15 -2.22 -10.03 12.06
N MET A 16 -2.09 -8.75 12.42
CA MET A 16 -0.80 -8.15 12.73
C MET A 16 -0.55 -8.16 14.24
N THR A 17 0.43 -8.95 14.68
CA THR A 17 0.92 -8.90 16.07
C THR A 17 1.72 -7.62 16.30
N ARG A 18 1.91 -7.23 17.56
CA ARG A 18 2.73 -6.07 17.92
C ARG A 18 4.15 -6.20 17.38
N ASP A 19 4.75 -7.37 17.53
CA ASP A 19 6.14 -7.62 17.11
C ASP A 19 6.25 -7.54 15.58
N ARG A 20 5.31 -8.13 14.84
CA ARG A 20 5.27 -8.03 13.37
C ARG A 20 5.04 -6.60 12.90
N ALA A 21 4.17 -5.84 13.57
CA ALA A 21 3.97 -4.42 13.26
C ALA A 21 5.25 -3.60 13.51
N GLN A 22 5.97 -3.89 14.59
CA GLN A 22 7.20 -3.19 14.94
C GLN A 22 8.29 -3.42 13.89
N VAL A 23 8.46 -4.64 13.39
CA VAL A 23 9.39 -4.94 12.29
C VAL A 23 9.02 -4.14 11.04
N PHE A 24 7.74 -4.19 10.65
CA PHE A 24 7.26 -3.46 9.47
C PHE A 24 7.54 -1.94 9.54
N TYR A 25 7.28 -1.31 10.69
CA TYR A 25 7.48 0.13 10.85
C TYR A 25 8.92 0.53 11.18
N ALA A 26 9.77 -0.40 11.62
CA ALA A 26 11.19 -0.13 11.87
C ALA A 26 11.96 0.11 10.57
N GLU A 27 11.65 -0.65 9.50
CA GLU A 27 12.29 -0.49 8.18
C GLU A 27 12.04 0.91 7.58
N HIS A 28 10.93 1.56 7.95
CA HIS A 28 10.59 2.91 7.51
C HIS A 28 11.36 4.02 8.27
N LYS A 29 12.17 3.66 9.29
CA LYS A 29 12.99 4.60 10.07
C LYS A 29 14.45 4.69 9.61
N GLY A 30 14.83 3.95 8.58
CA GLY A 30 16.13 4.05 7.93
C GLY A 30 17.00 2.81 8.15
N GLU A 31 17.07 1.96 7.12
CA GLU A 31 18.31 1.29 6.65
C GLU A 31 17.99 0.54 5.35
N SER A 32 18.59 0.98 4.25
CA SER A 32 18.48 0.35 2.94
C SER A 32 19.43 -0.86 2.87
N SER A 33 18.91 -2.06 3.08
CA SER A 33 19.60 -3.29 2.69
C SER A 33 18.89 -3.89 1.49
N ILE A 34 19.44 -3.61 0.30
CA ILE A 34 18.93 -4.03 -0.99
C ILE A 34 19.20 -5.54 -1.16
N SER A 35 18.16 -6.32 -1.49
CA SER A 35 18.32 -7.59 -2.23
C SER A 35 17.99 -7.28 -3.69
N THR A 36 19.04 -7.05 -4.46
CA THR A 36 19.00 -6.66 -5.86
C THR A 36 18.61 -7.85 -6.70
N ASN A 37 17.36 -7.93 -7.17
CA ASN A 37 17.01 -8.74 -8.35
C ASN A 37 15.84 -8.18 -9.17
N CYS A 38 15.21 -7.06 -8.78
CA CYS A 38 14.03 -6.52 -9.47
C CYS A 38 14.31 -5.22 -10.27
N VAL A 39 15.58 -4.85 -10.49
CA VAL A 39 15.96 -3.51 -11.01
C VAL A 39 16.12 -3.42 -12.53
N ASN A 40 15.85 -4.49 -13.29
CA ASN A 40 16.18 -4.58 -14.73
C ASN A 40 14.97 -4.74 -15.67
N ALA A 41 13.74 -4.47 -15.23
CA ALA A 41 12.62 -4.46 -16.18
C ALA A 41 12.64 -3.17 -17.03
N PRO A 42 12.27 -3.25 -18.33
CA PRO A 42 12.31 -2.11 -19.26
C PRO A 42 11.24 -1.07 -18.93
N GLU A 43 11.63 0.21 -19.00
CA GLU A 43 10.94 1.44 -18.55
C GLU A 43 9.48 1.60 -19.06
N PHE A 44 9.06 0.84 -20.06
CA PHE A 44 7.77 0.95 -20.75
C PHE A 44 6.70 -0.09 -20.37
N ALA A 45 6.97 -1.00 -19.43
CA ALA A 45 6.00 -2.02 -18.98
C ALA A 45 5.63 -1.90 -17.49
N PHE A 46 5.76 -0.71 -16.91
CA PHE A 46 5.65 -0.54 -15.46
C PHE A 46 4.29 -0.02 -15.00
N ARG A 47 3.50 -0.93 -14.43
CA ARG A 47 2.35 -0.58 -13.58
C ARG A 47 2.81 -0.67 -12.13
N PRO A 48 3.06 0.46 -11.44
CA PRO A 48 3.57 0.42 -10.08
C PRO A 48 2.55 -0.25 -9.15
N LEU A 49 3.02 -0.67 -7.98
CA LEU A 49 2.29 -1.53 -7.07
C LEU A 49 1.98 -0.74 -5.79
N SER A 50 0.82 -0.92 -5.16
CA SER A 50 0.54 -0.27 -3.87
C SER A 50 -0.03 -1.26 -2.86
N LEU A 51 0.53 -1.24 -1.65
CA LEU A 51 -0.01 -1.98 -0.52
C LEU A 51 -1.08 -1.15 0.20
N VAL A 52 -2.33 -1.61 0.14
CA VAL A 52 -3.42 -1.03 0.92
C VAL A 52 -3.51 -1.72 2.28
N LYS A 53 -3.52 -0.96 3.38
CA LYS A 53 -3.86 -1.50 4.72
C LYS A 53 -5.01 -0.73 5.33
N ASN A 54 -6.01 -1.45 5.84
CA ASN A 54 -6.99 -0.82 6.73
C ASN A 54 -6.46 -0.77 8.18
N LEU A 55 -5.78 0.31 8.57
CA LEU A 55 -5.15 0.42 9.89
C LEU A 55 -6.17 0.66 11.01
N LEU A 56 -6.66 -0.42 11.61
CA LEU A 56 -7.28 -0.41 12.95
C LEU A 56 -6.54 -1.26 13.99
N ALA A 57 -5.36 -1.82 13.67
CA ALA A 57 -4.76 -2.88 14.47
C ALA A 57 -4.24 -2.47 15.87
N THR A 58 -5.04 -2.76 16.90
CA THR A 58 -4.55 -3.51 18.07
C THR A 58 -5.24 -4.88 18.07
N ARG A 59 -4.76 -5.86 18.84
CA ARG A 59 -5.32 -7.24 18.95
C ARG A 59 -6.83 -7.32 19.21
N ARG A 60 -7.48 -6.20 19.56
CA ARG A 60 -8.92 -6.06 19.82
C ARG A 60 -9.77 -5.60 18.60
N HIS A 61 -9.18 -5.31 17.43
CA HIS A 61 -9.86 -4.57 16.35
C HIS A 61 -10.00 -5.30 15.01
N GLY A 62 -9.72 -6.61 14.94
CA GLY A 62 -9.96 -7.44 13.75
C GLY A 62 -8.79 -7.49 12.75
N PRO A 63 -8.95 -8.28 11.68
CA PRO A 63 -7.91 -8.48 10.66
C PRO A 63 -7.66 -7.23 9.82
N LEU A 64 -6.45 -7.11 9.27
CA LEU A 64 -6.10 -6.12 8.26
C LEU A 64 -6.36 -6.72 6.87
N GLY A 65 -7.14 -6.03 6.03
CA GLY A 65 -7.12 -6.32 4.60
C GLY A 65 -5.83 -5.79 3.98
N VAL A 66 -5.07 -6.66 3.33
CA VAL A 66 -3.81 -6.36 2.64
C VAL A 66 -3.98 -6.65 1.16
N TYR A 67 -3.75 -5.66 0.30
CA TYR A 67 -4.02 -5.75 -1.13
C TYR A 67 -2.80 -5.37 -1.95
N ILE A 68 -2.60 -6.08 -3.06
CA ILE A 68 -1.67 -5.73 -4.13
C ILE A 68 -2.48 -5.11 -5.28
N LEU A 69 -2.25 -3.83 -5.57
CA LEU A 69 -2.95 -3.10 -6.62
C LEU A 69 -2.05 -2.84 -7.84
N ALA A 70 -2.49 -3.26 -9.03
CA ALA A 70 -1.83 -2.98 -10.30
C ALA A 70 -2.61 -1.94 -11.12
N GLY A 71 -1.90 -1.04 -11.79
CA GLY A 71 -2.51 0.07 -12.53
C GLY A 71 -1.47 0.99 -13.15
N ASN A 72 -1.85 1.74 -14.18
CA ASN A 72 -0.98 2.82 -14.66
C ASN A 72 -0.86 3.86 -13.55
N ASN A 73 0.37 4.20 -13.16
CA ASN A 73 0.64 5.08 -12.02
C ASN A 73 -0.06 4.65 -10.72
N ALA A 74 -0.26 3.35 -10.47
CA ALA A 74 -1.05 2.84 -9.35
C ALA A 74 -0.73 3.46 -7.98
N ILE A 75 0.55 3.71 -7.65
CA ILE A 75 0.94 4.38 -6.40
C ILE A 75 0.31 5.77 -6.32
N SER A 76 0.48 6.58 -7.37
CA SER A 76 -0.07 7.93 -7.43
C SER A 76 -1.61 7.91 -7.40
N VAL A 77 -2.21 7.04 -8.21
CA VAL A 77 -3.68 6.87 -8.28
C VAL A 77 -4.23 6.44 -6.92
N TRP A 78 -3.64 5.43 -6.29
CA TRP A 78 -4.06 4.97 -4.96
C TRP A 78 -3.93 6.08 -3.91
N ARG A 79 -2.78 6.77 -3.87
CA ARG A 79 -2.57 7.88 -2.93
C ARG A 79 -3.54 9.03 -3.14
N SER A 80 -3.92 9.31 -4.38
CA SER A 80 -4.98 10.28 -4.69
C SER A 80 -6.34 9.82 -4.18
N LEU A 81 -6.69 8.53 -4.30
CA LEU A 81 -7.92 7.97 -3.72
C LEU A 81 -7.91 8.00 -2.19
N LEU A 82 -6.74 7.83 -1.56
CA LEU A 82 -6.59 7.90 -0.10
C LEU A 82 -6.94 9.29 0.45
N GLY A 83 -6.49 10.34 -0.24
CA GLY A 83 -6.50 11.71 0.27
C GLY A 83 -5.43 11.95 1.36
N PRO A 84 -5.30 13.18 1.87
CA PRO A 84 -4.28 13.56 2.84
C PRO A 84 -4.32 12.73 4.14
N THR A 85 -3.16 12.53 4.75
CA THR A 85 -3.01 11.75 5.99
C THR A 85 -3.69 12.41 7.20
N LYS A 86 -3.82 13.74 7.18
CA LYS A 86 -4.38 14.56 8.27
C LYS A 86 -5.90 14.60 8.18
N VAL A 87 -6.55 13.62 8.80
CA VAL A 87 -8.00 13.38 8.69
C VAL A 87 -8.81 14.63 9.00
N TYR A 88 -8.44 15.40 10.02
CA TYR A 88 -9.17 16.62 10.38
C TYR A 88 -9.21 17.68 9.25
N ARG A 89 -8.20 17.68 8.36
CA ARG A 89 -8.22 18.50 7.13
C ARG A 89 -8.94 17.78 6.00
N THR A 90 -8.66 16.50 5.83
CA THR A 90 -9.20 15.68 4.74
C THR A 90 -10.73 15.67 4.72
N VAL A 91 -11.38 15.59 5.89
CA VAL A 91 -12.85 15.64 5.99
C VAL A 91 -13.45 16.95 5.48
N VAL A 92 -12.67 18.04 5.47
CA VAL A 92 -13.11 19.36 4.99
C VAL A 92 -12.79 19.54 3.52
N TYR A 93 -11.54 19.26 3.11
CA TYR A 93 -11.04 19.62 1.78
C TYR A 93 -11.22 18.51 0.75
N GLU A 94 -11.22 17.24 1.17
CA GLU A 94 -11.35 16.07 0.29
C GLU A 94 -12.32 15.04 0.90
N PRO A 95 -13.58 15.42 1.20
CA PRO A 95 -14.54 14.56 1.90
C PRO A 95 -14.89 13.27 1.13
N ASN A 96 -14.68 13.25 -0.18
CA ASN A 96 -14.94 12.09 -1.03
C ASN A 96 -13.76 11.10 -1.11
N SER A 97 -12.57 11.48 -0.61
CA SER A 97 -11.44 10.56 -0.48
C SER A 97 -11.72 9.47 0.55
N LEU A 98 -10.99 8.35 0.49
CA LEU A 98 -11.18 7.25 1.45
C LEU A 98 -10.96 7.70 2.90
N ARG A 99 -9.91 8.49 3.18
CA ARG A 99 -9.66 9.03 4.52
C ARG A 99 -10.68 10.10 4.92
N GLY A 100 -11.23 10.85 3.96
CA GLY A 100 -12.31 11.80 4.23
C GLY A 100 -13.62 11.10 4.62
N ARG A 101 -13.92 9.95 3.99
CA ARG A 101 -15.15 9.19 4.24
C ARG A 101 -15.09 8.30 5.47
N PHE A 102 -13.95 7.67 5.74
CA PHE A 102 -13.84 6.62 6.77
C PHE A 102 -12.74 6.86 7.82
N GLY A 103 -11.93 7.90 7.67
CA GLY A 103 -10.92 8.25 8.67
C GLY A 103 -11.57 8.74 9.97
N LEU A 104 -11.08 8.25 11.11
CA LEU A 104 -11.57 8.65 12.44
C LEU A 104 -10.66 9.72 13.07
N THR A 105 -9.35 9.50 13.01
CA THR A 105 -8.33 10.41 13.55
C THR A 105 -7.07 10.35 12.68
N ASP A 106 -6.13 11.28 12.87
CA ASP A 106 -4.84 11.28 12.16
C ASP A 106 -4.06 9.95 12.30
N THR A 107 -4.18 9.30 13.46
CA THR A 107 -3.52 8.01 13.75
C THR A 107 -4.40 6.80 13.41
N ARG A 108 -5.70 7.01 13.20
CA ARG A 108 -6.71 6.01 12.81
C ARG A 108 -7.42 6.47 11.54
N ASN A 109 -6.63 6.70 10.49
CA ASN A 109 -7.12 7.18 9.20
C ASN A 109 -7.63 6.05 8.30
N GLY A 110 -7.53 4.80 8.76
CA GLY A 110 -8.12 3.64 8.12
C GLY A 110 -7.44 3.19 6.84
N PHE A 111 -6.39 3.86 6.34
CA PHE A 111 -5.75 3.47 5.07
C PHE A 111 -4.26 3.77 4.98
N HIS A 112 -3.50 2.78 4.52
CA HIS A 112 -2.09 2.87 4.12
C HIS A 112 -1.94 2.76 2.59
N GLY A 113 -0.84 3.29 2.08
CA GLY A 113 -0.42 3.14 0.69
C GLY A 113 1.07 3.43 0.61
N SER A 114 1.81 2.57 -0.10
CA SER A 114 3.23 2.77 -0.39
C SER A 114 3.46 4.15 -1.04
N ASP A 115 4.61 4.76 -0.80
CA ASP A 115 4.99 6.07 -1.33
C ASP A 115 5.93 6.01 -2.55
N SER A 116 6.60 4.88 -2.74
CA SER A 116 7.51 4.60 -3.85
C SER A 116 7.40 3.14 -4.29
N GLN A 117 7.85 2.87 -5.51
CA GLN A 117 7.87 1.51 -6.06
C GLN A 117 8.80 0.58 -5.26
N GLU A 118 9.95 1.10 -4.83
CA GLU A 118 10.88 0.36 -3.98
C GLU A 118 10.21 -0.08 -2.66
N ASN A 119 9.51 0.86 -2.00
CA ASN A 119 8.79 0.54 -0.78
C ASN A 119 7.63 -0.42 -1.03
N ALA A 120 6.91 -0.28 -2.14
CA ALA A 120 5.86 -1.23 -2.50
C ALA A 120 6.40 -2.67 -2.61
N PHE A 121 7.55 -2.88 -3.27
CA PHE A 121 8.16 -4.21 -3.36
C PHE A 121 8.60 -4.76 -2.00
N LYS A 122 9.23 -3.95 -1.15
CA LYS A 122 9.62 -4.34 0.21
C LYS A 122 8.40 -4.74 1.04
N GLU A 123 7.37 -3.91 1.03
CA GLU A 123 6.12 -4.15 1.75
C GLU A 123 5.43 -5.43 1.24
N ILE A 124 5.43 -5.68 -0.06
CA ILE A 124 4.82 -6.89 -0.64
C ILE A 124 5.61 -8.13 -0.27
N LYS A 125 6.94 -8.09 -0.31
CA LYS A 125 7.76 -9.21 0.15
C LYS A 125 7.54 -9.50 1.64
N PHE A 126 7.32 -8.46 2.45
CA PHE A 126 7.01 -8.59 3.87
C PHE A 126 5.66 -9.27 4.14
N PHE A 127 4.61 -8.91 3.38
CA PHE A 127 3.28 -9.49 3.56
C PHE A 127 3.09 -10.82 2.84
N PHE A 128 3.69 -10.97 1.67
CA PHE A 128 3.53 -12.11 0.78
C PHE A 128 4.91 -12.64 0.30
N PRO A 129 5.69 -13.31 1.17
CA PRO A 129 7.03 -13.76 0.83
C PRO A 129 7.10 -14.71 -0.37
N SER A 130 6.03 -15.45 -0.62
CA SER A 130 5.90 -16.38 -1.75
C SER A 130 5.34 -15.76 -3.02
N PHE A 131 4.93 -14.48 -2.97
CA PHE A 131 4.40 -13.79 -4.14
C PHE A 131 5.55 -13.47 -5.11
N ASN A 132 5.38 -13.86 -6.37
CA ASN A 132 6.36 -13.58 -7.42
C ASN A 132 6.05 -12.22 -8.07
N CYS A 133 6.87 -11.21 -7.78
CA CYS A 133 6.72 -9.89 -8.39
C CYS A 133 7.05 -9.89 -9.90
N GLU A 134 7.86 -10.84 -10.38
CA GLU A 134 8.26 -10.91 -11.79
C GLU A 134 7.10 -11.28 -12.70
N SER A 135 6.15 -12.10 -12.23
CA SER A 135 4.97 -12.49 -13.02
C SER A 135 4.02 -11.31 -13.27
N ILE A 136 4.07 -10.25 -12.45
CA ILE A 136 3.32 -9.01 -12.73
C ILE A 136 3.93 -8.27 -13.92
N LEU A 137 5.26 -8.32 -14.07
CA LEU A 137 5.99 -7.58 -15.11
C LEU A 137 5.93 -8.26 -16.48
N SER A 138 5.61 -9.56 -16.54
CA SER A 138 5.54 -10.34 -17.77
C SER A 138 4.14 -10.44 -18.40
N ASP A 139 3.08 -10.20 -17.62
CA ASP A 139 1.69 -10.47 -18.02
C ASP A 139 0.92 -9.20 -18.43
N LEU A 140 1.66 -8.12 -18.76
CA LEU A 140 1.15 -6.80 -19.15
C LEU A 140 1.90 -6.25 -20.37
#